data_AF-A0A285EA99-F1
#
_entry.id   AF-A0A285EA99-F1
#
_cell.length_a   1.000
_cell.length_b   1.000
_cell.length_c   1.000
_cell.angle_alpha   90.00
_cell.angle_beta   90.00
_cell.angle_gamma   90.00
#
_symmetry.space_group_name_H-M   'P 1'
#
loop_
_entity.id
_entity.type
_entity.pdbx_description
1 polymer ?
#
loop_
_entity_poly.entity_id
_entity_poly.type
_entity_poly.pdbx_seq_one_letter_code
_entity_poly.pdbx_strand_id
1 'polypeptide(L)'
;MLFAAESAGADWELHYGGRSRRSMAFLEHLEETAGNRVNLHPQDEVGLIDLEKILGTPRPETLVYCCGPEPLLKAVEQSCAAWPEPSLHMERFSPKELGAPPRTDSFEIELATSGLTLTVPPDRSILDVVEEAGIAVLSSCQEGTCGTCERPVLEGDVDHRDSLLTPAEQATNDTMFICVSRAACPRLVLQL
;
A
#
# COMPACT_ATOMS: atom_id res chain seq x y z
N MET A 1 5.03 13.62 -7.61
CA MET A 1 5.22 12.78 -8.81
C MET A 1 5.22 13.61 -10.10
N LEU A 2 4.19 14.40 -10.38
CA LEU A 2 4.09 15.21 -11.62
C LEU A 2 5.33 16.08 -11.89
N PHE A 3 5.78 16.86 -10.89
CA PHE A 3 6.99 17.68 -11.04
C PHE A 3 8.26 16.87 -11.33
N ALA A 4 8.36 15.65 -10.78
CA ALA A 4 9.51 14.79 -11.02
C ALA A 4 9.48 14.22 -12.44
N ALA A 5 8.30 13.82 -12.93
CA ALA A 5 8.10 13.38 -14.32
C ALA A 5 8.42 14.52 -15.30
N GLU A 6 7.94 15.73 -15.02
CA GLU A 6 8.24 16.93 -15.82
C GLU A 6 9.75 17.25 -15.82
N SER A 7 10.39 17.23 -14.65
CA SER A 7 11.83 17.52 -14.52
C SER A 7 12.69 16.47 -15.22
N ALA A 8 12.21 15.22 -15.32
CA ALA A 8 12.85 14.14 -16.04
C ALA A 8 12.57 14.18 -17.56
N GLY A 9 11.69 15.07 -18.03
CA GLY A 9 11.26 15.13 -19.43
C GLY A 9 10.43 13.92 -19.87
N ALA A 10 9.78 13.23 -18.94
CA ALA A 10 8.93 12.09 -19.25
C ALA A 10 7.63 12.55 -19.93
N ASP A 11 7.07 11.70 -20.80
CA ASP A 11 5.71 11.89 -21.29
C ASP A 11 4.72 11.40 -20.22
N TRP A 12 3.74 12.22 -19.86
CA TRP A 12 2.82 11.93 -18.77
C TRP A 12 1.46 12.61 -18.95
N GLU A 13 0.43 12.00 -18.38
CA GLU A 13 -0.91 12.57 -18.23
C GLU A 13 -1.43 12.33 -16.80
N LEU A 14 -2.29 13.23 -16.32
CA LEU A 14 -2.98 13.11 -15.04
C LEU A 14 -4.48 13.00 -15.28
N HIS A 15 -5.12 12.01 -14.66
CA HIS A 15 -6.58 11.93 -14.55
C HIS A 15 -6.98 12.21 -13.11
N TYR A 16 -7.49 13.41 -12.84
CA TYR A 16 -7.81 13.87 -11.49
C TYR A 16 -9.32 13.94 -11.30
N GLY A 17 -9.85 13.05 -10.45
CA GLY A 17 -11.28 12.97 -10.15
C GLY A 17 -11.62 13.43 -8.74
N GLY A 18 -12.87 13.87 -8.56
CA GLY A 18 -13.43 14.22 -7.26
C GLY A 18 -14.94 14.29 -7.32
N ARG A 19 -15.61 14.34 -6.16
CA ARG A 19 -17.08 14.36 -6.08
C ARG A 19 -17.69 15.57 -6.80
N SER A 20 -17.04 16.72 -6.65
CA SER A 20 -17.39 17.97 -7.31
C SER A 20 -16.13 18.78 -7.57
N ARG A 21 -16.16 19.64 -8.60
CA ARG A 21 -15.02 20.50 -8.93
C ARG A 21 -14.58 21.36 -7.74
N ARG A 22 -15.54 21.89 -6.97
CA ARG A 22 -15.28 22.70 -5.76
C ARG A 22 -14.54 21.95 -4.66
N SER A 23 -14.69 20.62 -4.58
CA SER A 23 -14.02 19.78 -3.57
C SER A 23 -12.65 19.27 -4.01
N MET A 24 -12.25 19.52 -5.26
CA MET A 24 -10.95 19.10 -5.80
C MET A 24 -9.90 20.16 -5.46
N ALA A 25 -8.86 19.75 -4.75
CA ALA A 25 -7.78 20.64 -4.34
C ALA A 25 -6.83 20.92 -5.51
N PHE A 26 -6.10 22.04 -5.43
CA PHE A 26 -5.02 22.39 -6.36
C PHE A 26 -5.42 22.57 -7.84
N LEU A 27 -6.70 22.75 -8.17
CA LEU A 27 -7.15 22.93 -9.55
C LEU A 27 -6.45 24.08 -10.27
N GLU A 28 -6.42 25.27 -9.66
CA GLU A 28 -5.78 26.46 -10.24
C GLU A 28 -4.31 26.18 -10.56
N HIS A 29 -3.60 25.57 -9.61
CA HIS A 29 -2.20 25.23 -9.78
C HIS A 29 -1.97 24.17 -10.87
N LEU A 30 -2.82 23.13 -10.95
CA LEU A 30 -2.72 22.09 -11.97
C LEU A 30 -2.98 22.66 -13.38
N GLU A 31 -3.95 23.56 -13.51
CA GLU A 31 -4.27 24.23 -14.78
C GLU A 31 -3.11 25.12 -15.26
N GLU A 32 -2.47 25.85 -14.35
CA GLU A 32 -1.32 26.70 -14.65
C GLU A 32 -0.07 25.90 -15.04
N THR A 33 0.20 24.80 -14.33
CA THR A 33 1.50 24.12 -14.43
C THR A 33 1.52 23.04 -15.52
N ALA A 34 0.37 22.45 -15.85
CA ALA A 34 0.31 21.23 -16.64
C ALA A 34 -0.61 21.29 -17.86
N GLY A 35 -1.31 22.40 -18.07
CA GLY A 35 -2.06 22.67 -19.29
C GLY A 35 -2.95 21.51 -19.75
N ASN A 36 -2.72 21.04 -20.98
CA ASN A 36 -3.51 19.96 -21.61
C ASN A 36 -3.17 18.54 -21.14
N ARG A 37 -2.22 18.36 -20.22
CA ARG A 37 -1.86 17.04 -19.65
C ARG A 37 -2.73 16.65 -18.45
N VAL A 38 -3.56 17.56 -17.94
CA VAL A 38 -4.47 17.31 -16.82
C VAL A 38 -5.90 17.17 -17.32
N ASN A 39 -6.45 15.98 -17.10
CA ASN A 39 -7.83 15.63 -17.38
C ASN A 39 -8.62 15.64 -16.08
N LEU A 40 -9.54 16.59 -15.92
CA LEU A 40 -10.37 16.73 -14.73
C LEU A 40 -11.65 15.90 -14.88
N HIS A 41 -12.02 15.18 -13.82
CA HIS A 41 -13.22 14.35 -13.76
C HIS A 41 -14.08 14.67 -12.51
N PRO A 42 -14.74 15.84 -12.44
CA PRO A 42 -15.76 16.09 -11.43
C PRO A 42 -16.95 15.15 -11.64
N GLN A 43 -17.25 14.33 -10.64
CA GLN A 43 -18.23 13.26 -10.77
C GLN A 43 -19.65 13.78 -11.05
N ASP A 44 -20.00 14.93 -10.50
CA ASP A 44 -21.27 15.61 -10.72
C ASP A 44 -21.41 16.25 -12.12
N GLU A 45 -20.31 16.36 -12.87
CA GLU A 45 -20.29 16.93 -14.22
C GLU A 45 -20.13 15.85 -15.31
N VAL A 46 -19.22 14.90 -15.11
CA VAL A 46 -18.82 13.90 -16.13
C VAL A 46 -19.01 12.45 -15.71
N GLY A 47 -19.39 12.19 -14.46
CA GLY A 47 -19.53 10.84 -13.92
C GLY A 47 -18.20 10.23 -13.48
N LEU A 48 -18.11 8.90 -13.51
CA LEU A 48 -16.91 8.17 -13.09
C LEU A 48 -15.82 8.24 -14.17
N ILE A 49 -14.56 8.15 -13.74
CA ILE A 49 -13.40 8.09 -14.63
C ILE A 49 -13.51 6.83 -15.50
N ASP A 50 -13.43 7.00 -16.82
CA ASP A 50 -13.43 5.91 -17.80
C ASP A 50 -12.06 5.22 -17.85
N LEU A 51 -11.83 4.31 -16.92
CA LEU A 51 -10.56 3.58 -16.79
C LEU A 51 -10.28 2.66 -17.98
N GLU A 52 -11.32 2.12 -18.63
CA GLU A 52 -11.14 1.26 -19.82
C GLU A 52 -10.51 2.06 -20.96
N LYS A 53 -10.98 3.29 -21.17
CA LYS A 53 -10.41 4.18 -22.18
C LYS A 53 -8.96 4.59 -21.87
N ILE A 54 -8.64 4.83 -20.59
CA ILE A 54 -7.32 5.33 -20.16
C ILE A 54 -6.27 4.19 -20.12
N LEU A 55 -6.63 3.08 -19.49
CA LEU A 55 -5.74 1.96 -19.19
C LEU A 55 -5.84 0.81 -20.19
N GLY A 56 -6.84 0.79 -21.07
CA GLY A 56 -7.23 -0.34 -21.93
C GLY A 56 -6.11 -1.31 -22.34
N THR A 57 -5.41 -1.03 -23.43
CA THR A 57 -4.31 -1.91 -23.90
C THR A 57 -3.01 -1.59 -23.16
N PRO A 58 -2.33 -2.62 -22.59
CA PRO A 58 -1.05 -2.45 -21.93
C PRO A 58 0.02 -1.81 -22.82
N ARG A 59 0.78 -0.89 -22.23
CA ARG A 59 1.90 -0.21 -22.89
C ARG A 59 3.18 -0.56 -22.11
N PRO A 60 4.14 -1.32 -22.68
CA PRO A 60 5.24 -1.92 -21.92
C PRO A 60 6.14 -0.96 -21.14
N GLU A 61 6.24 0.31 -21.55
CA GLU A 61 7.10 1.31 -20.92
C GLU A 61 6.32 2.35 -20.10
N THR A 62 4.99 2.18 -19.98
CA THR A 62 4.14 3.12 -19.25
C THR A 62 3.96 2.65 -17.81
N LEU A 63 4.28 3.54 -16.87
CA LEU A 63 3.96 3.36 -15.46
C LEU A 63 2.63 4.01 -15.13
N VAL A 64 1.85 3.35 -14.28
CA VAL A 64 0.57 3.82 -13.76
C VAL A 64 0.73 4.07 -12.27
N TYR A 65 0.61 5.33 -11.85
CA TYR A 65 0.58 5.71 -10.44
C TYR A 65 -0.85 6.08 -10.07
N CYS A 66 -1.40 5.46 -9.03
CA CYS A 66 -2.76 5.75 -8.58
C CYS A 66 -2.83 5.92 -7.07
N CYS A 67 -3.43 7.03 -6.63
CA CYS A 67 -3.83 7.26 -5.24
C CYS A 67 -5.29 7.70 -5.21
N GLY A 68 -6.05 7.25 -4.22
CA GLY A 68 -7.46 7.63 -4.11
C GLY A 68 -8.27 6.72 -3.19
N PRO A 69 -9.60 6.81 -3.28
CA PRO A 69 -10.48 5.97 -2.48
C PRO A 69 -10.41 4.50 -2.94
N GLU A 70 -10.61 3.57 -2.01
CA GLU A 70 -10.47 2.12 -2.27
C GLU A 70 -11.25 1.61 -3.50
N PRO A 71 -12.48 2.07 -3.80
CA PRO A 71 -13.17 1.67 -5.02
C PRO A 71 -12.43 2.03 -6.32
N LEU A 72 -11.73 3.18 -6.36
CA LEU A 72 -10.91 3.58 -7.51
C LEU A 72 -9.68 2.67 -7.61
N LEU A 73 -9.00 2.44 -6.49
CA LEU A 73 -7.79 1.61 -6.46
C LEU A 73 -8.08 0.17 -6.90
N LYS A 74 -9.16 -0.43 -6.41
CA LYS A 74 -9.62 -1.76 -6.87
C LYS A 74 -9.94 -1.79 -8.36
N ALA A 75 -10.59 -0.76 -8.88
CA ALA A 75 -10.92 -0.69 -10.30
C ALA A 75 -9.65 -0.57 -11.17
N VAL A 76 -8.68 0.24 -10.75
CA VAL A 76 -7.38 0.37 -11.44
C VAL A 76 -6.58 -0.93 -11.37
N GLU A 77 -6.52 -1.58 -10.21
CA GLU A 77 -5.86 -2.89 -10.04
C GLU A 77 -6.43 -3.94 -11.00
N GLN A 78 -7.77 -3.98 -11.15
CA GLN A 78 -8.44 -4.86 -12.12
C GLN A 78 -8.13 -4.48 -13.57
N SER A 79 -8.19 -3.19 -13.92
CA SER A 79 -7.88 -2.72 -15.28
C SER A 79 -6.42 -2.97 -15.68
N CYS A 80 -5.52 -2.99 -14.71
CA CYS A 80 -4.10 -3.25 -14.92
C CYS A 80 -3.70 -4.73 -14.84
N ALA A 81 -4.63 -5.67 -14.67
CA ALA A 81 -4.30 -7.09 -14.50
C ALA A 81 -3.52 -7.71 -15.68
N ALA A 82 -3.65 -7.15 -16.88
CA ALA A 82 -2.91 -7.56 -18.08
C ALA A 82 -1.63 -6.75 -18.33
N TRP A 83 -1.33 -5.76 -17.49
CA TRP A 83 -0.14 -4.93 -17.63
C TRP A 83 1.10 -5.63 -17.09
N PRO A 84 2.29 -5.38 -17.65
CA PRO A 84 3.51 -6.02 -17.18
C PRO A 84 3.87 -5.56 -15.77
N GLU A 85 4.41 -6.43 -14.92
CA GLU A 85 4.95 -6.01 -13.63
C GLU A 85 6.37 -5.44 -13.78
N PRO A 86 6.75 -4.37 -13.04
CA PRO A 86 5.94 -3.58 -12.12
C PRO A 86 5.40 -2.28 -12.76
N SER A 87 4.34 -2.35 -13.59
CA SER A 87 3.76 -1.13 -14.21
C SER A 87 2.79 -0.37 -13.30
N LEU A 88 2.13 -1.04 -12.36
CA LEU A 88 1.15 -0.40 -11.48
C LEU A 88 1.75 -0.13 -10.10
N HIS A 89 1.69 1.13 -9.68
CA HIS A 89 2.05 1.60 -8.35
C HIS A 89 0.84 2.26 -7.71
N MET A 90 0.49 1.82 -6.50
CA MET A 90 -0.66 2.33 -5.77
C MET A 90 -0.29 2.81 -4.39
N GLU A 91 -0.97 3.86 -3.94
CA GLU A 91 -0.90 4.35 -2.57
C GLU A 91 -2.30 4.34 -1.95
N ARG A 92 -2.39 3.74 -0.75
CA ARG A 92 -3.63 3.63 0.04
C ARG A 92 -3.53 4.53 1.27
N PHE A 93 -4.49 5.43 1.44
CA PHE A 93 -4.61 6.28 2.64
C PHE A 93 -5.50 5.66 3.72
N SER A 94 -6.07 4.51 3.45
CA SER A 94 -6.84 3.73 4.42
C SER A 94 -6.47 2.26 4.27
N PRO A 95 -6.48 1.48 5.36
CA PRO A 95 -6.13 0.07 5.31
C PRO A 95 -7.06 -0.71 4.39
N LYS A 96 -6.52 -1.74 3.72
CA LYS A 96 -7.34 -2.75 3.05
C LYS A 96 -8.23 -3.45 4.08
N GLU A 97 -9.48 -3.68 3.71
CA GLU A 97 -10.33 -4.61 4.46
C GLU A 97 -9.85 -6.04 4.22
N LEU A 98 -9.48 -6.73 5.29
CA LEU A 98 -9.00 -8.10 5.26
C LEU A 98 -10.00 -9.04 5.93
N GLY A 99 -9.97 -10.30 5.49
CA GLY A 99 -10.74 -11.36 6.12
C GLY A 99 -10.25 -11.70 7.54
N ALA A 100 -10.96 -12.66 8.16
CA ALA A 100 -10.53 -13.22 9.43
C ALA A 100 -9.11 -13.81 9.33
N PRO A 101 -8.28 -13.70 10.39
CA PRO A 101 -6.95 -14.29 10.36
C PRO A 101 -6.97 -15.81 10.21
N PRO A 102 -5.96 -16.37 9.53
CA PRO A 102 -5.82 -17.82 9.38
C PRO A 102 -5.59 -18.49 10.75
N ARG A 103 -5.03 -17.74 11.71
CA ARG A 103 -4.86 -18.15 13.10
C ARG A 103 -5.55 -17.21 14.06
N THR A 104 -6.32 -17.79 14.97
CA THR A 104 -7.05 -17.08 16.05
C THR A 104 -6.48 -17.37 17.43
N ASP A 105 -5.42 -18.18 17.50
CA ASP A 105 -4.66 -18.50 18.69
C ASP A 105 -3.39 -17.65 18.79
N SER A 106 -2.71 -17.75 19.94
CA SER A 106 -1.43 -17.07 20.16
C SER A 106 -0.30 -17.70 19.36
N PHE A 107 0.72 -16.91 19.02
CA PHE A 107 1.93 -17.40 18.33
C PHE A 107 3.19 -16.87 19.00
N GLU A 108 4.33 -17.49 18.71
CA GLU A 108 5.62 -17.05 19.24
C GLU A 108 6.38 -16.20 18.22
N ILE A 109 7.11 -15.20 18.72
CA ILE A 109 8.11 -14.47 17.96
C ILE A 109 9.45 -14.61 18.66
N GLU A 110 10.49 -14.98 17.91
CA GLU A 110 11.87 -14.92 18.35
C GLU A 110 12.51 -13.66 17.76
N LEU A 111 13.05 -12.80 18.63
CA LEU A 111 13.73 -11.56 18.26
C LEU A 111 15.23 -11.86 18.17
N ALA A 112 15.74 -12.08 16.97
CA ALA A 112 17.08 -12.65 16.77
C ALA A 112 18.22 -11.77 17.31
N THR A 113 18.05 -10.45 17.37
CA THR A 113 19.07 -9.50 17.84
C THR A 113 19.08 -9.43 19.37
N SER A 114 17.91 -9.44 20.00
CA SER A 114 17.79 -9.39 21.46
C SER A 114 17.86 -10.77 22.14
N GLY A 115 17.61 -11.84 21.39
CA GLY A 115 17.52 -13.22 21.90
C GLY A 115 16.25 -13.50 22.71
N LEU A 116 15.26 -12.59 22.70
CA LEU A 116 14.00 -12.76 23.41
C LEU A 116 13.02 -13.60 22.59
N THR A 117 12.26 -14.46 23.28
CA THR A 117 11.07 -15.11 22.71
C THR A 117 9.86 -14.57 23.42
N LEU A 118 8.90 -14.04 22.66
CA LEU A 118 7.67 -13.44 23.18
C LEU A 118 6.45 -14.17 22.60
N THR A 119 5.38 -14.25 23.39
CA THR A 119 4.09 -14.79 22.93
C THR A 119 3.16 -13.64 22.55
N VAL A 120 2.66 -13.67 21.31
CA VAL A 120 1.71 -12.70 20.78
C VAL A 120 0.29 -13.26 20.90
N PRO A 121 -0.58 -12.67 21.74
CA PRO A 121 -1.97 -13.12 21.87
C PRO A 121 -2.82 -12.72 20.64
N PRO A 122 -4.02 -13.30 20.48
CA PRO A 122 -4.87 -13.02 19.31
C PRO A 122 -5.36 -11.58 19.19
N ASP A 123 -5.45 -10.86 20.31
CA ASP A 123 -6.02 -9.52 20.43
C ASP A 123 -4.97 -8.39 20.39
N ARG A 124 -3.70 -8.72 20.19
CA ARG A 124 -2.60 -7.74 20.16
C ARG A 124 -1.72 -7.88 18.93
N SER A 125 -1.10 -6.77 18.52
CA SER A 125 -0.12 -6.75 17.44
C SER A 125 1.26 -7.23 17.93
N ILE A 126 2.15 -7.58 16.99
CA ILE A 126 3.55 -7.86 17.30
C ILE A 126 4.21 -6.58 17.85
N LEU A 127 3.89 -5.41 17.27
CA LEU A 127 4.38 -4.10 17.72
C LEU A 127 4.13 -3.89 19.22
N ASP A 128 2.89 -4.06 19.68
CA ASP A 128 2.52 -3.84 21.08
C ASP A 128 3.34 -4.74 22.03
N VAL A 129 3.52 -6.01 21.64
CA VAL A 129 4.20 -7.01 22.46
C VAL A 129 5.70 -6.73 22.55
N VAL A 130 6.30 -6.28 21.45
CA VAL A 130 7.72 -5.92 21.36
C VAL A 130 8.01 -4.63 22.14
N GLU A 131 7.15 -3.61 22.04
CA GLU A 131 7.29 -2.36 22.79
C GLU A 131 7.16 -2.58 24.30
N GLU A 132 6.21 -3.41 24.75
CA GLU A 132 6.06 -3.78 26.17
C GLU A 132 7.26 -4.57 26.72
N ALA A 133 7.95 -5.33 25.86
CA ALA A 133 9.21 -5.99 26.22
C ALA A 133 10.41 -5.02 26.27
N GLY A 134 10.20 -3.73 26.01
CA GLY A 134 11.22 -2.68 26.07
C GLY A 134 12.07 -2.56 24.81
N ILE A 135 11.67 -3.18 23.69
CA ILE A 135 12.36 -3.06 22.42
C ILE A 135 11.76 -1.89 21.64
N ALA A 136 12.58 -0.87 21.38
CA ALA A 136 12.15 0.32 20.67
C ALA A 136 11.98 0.03 19.17
N VAL A 137 10.77 0.23 18.65
CA VAL A 137 10.46 0.12 17.22
C VAL A 137 9.90 1.45 16.73
N LEU A 138 10.30 1.87 15.53
CA LEU A 138 9.69 3.04 14.90
C LEU A 138 8.29 2.66 14.39
N SER A 139 7.29 3.43 14.77
CA SER A 139 5.91 3.28 14.29
C SER A 139 5.26 4.65 14.05
N SER A 140 4.25 4.70 13.19
CA SER A 140 3.50 5.93 12.89
C SER A 140 2.00 5.67 12.74
N CYS A 141 1.56 5.04 11.65
CA CYS A 141 0.12 4.86 11.38
C CYS A 141 -0.54 3.74 12.20
N GLN A 142 0.22 2.69 12.54
CA GLN A 142 -0.26 1.46 13.20
C GLN A 142 -1.45 0.76 12.51
N GLU A 143 -1.66 1.03 11.23
CA GLU A 143 -2.78 0.50 10.43
C GLU A 143 -2.30 -0.10 9.09
N GLY A 144 -0.98 -0.25 8.91
CA GLY A 144 -0.38 -0.93 7.75
C GLY A 144 -0.29 -0.09 6.47
N THR A 145 -0.31 1.24 6.56
CA THR A 145 -0.31 2.14 5.38
C THR A 145 0.98 2.95 5.20
N CYS A 146 1.77 3.19 6.26
CA CYS A 146 2.93 4.11 6.19
C CYS A 146 4.31 3.46 6.02
N GLY A 147 4.43 2.16 6.31
CA GLY A 147 5.68 1.40 6.19
C GLY A 147 6.69 1.53 7.33
N THR A 148 6.52 2.46 8.27
CA THR A 148 7.53 2.75 9.32
C THR A 148 7.95 1.53 10.17
N CYS A 149 7.02 0.60 10.43
CA CYS A 149 7.24 -0.57 11.29
C CYS A 149 7.72 -1.83 10.53
N GLU A 150 8.22 -1.68 9.30
CA GLU A 150 8.78 -2.79 8.51
C GLU A 150 9.91 -3.50 9.24
N ARG A 151 9.87 -4.84 9.37
CA ARG A 151 10.91 -5.68 9.96
C ARG A 151 11.24 -6.89 9.07
N PRO A 152 12.53 -7.22 8.88
CA PRO A 152 12.91 -8.45 8.19
C PRO A 152 12.44 -9.70 8.92
N VAL A 153 12.00 -10.69 8.14
CA VAL A 153 11.58 -12.02 8.58
C VAL A 153 12.69 -13.01 8.23
N LEU A 154 13.16 -13.72 9.23
CA LEU A 154 14.27 -14.68 9.09
C LEU A 154 13.78 -16.12 8.97
N GLU A 155 12.63 -16.44 9.58
CA GLU A 155 12.01 -17.78 9.54
C GLU A 155 10.49 -17.68 9.79
N GLY A 156 9.72 -18.54 9.13
CA GLY A 156 8.28 -18.73 9.32
C GLY A 156 7.41 -17.95 8.34
N ASP A 157 6.16 -18.39 8.18
CA ASP A 157 5.21 -17.84 7.20
C ASP A 157 4.41 -16.67 7.79
N VAL A 158 4.38 -15.56 7.06
CA VAL A 158 3.69 -14.32 7.45
C VAL A 158 2.24 -14.33 6.94
N ASP A 159 1.32 -13.95 7.83
CA ASP A 159 -0.01 -13.47 7.44
C ASP A 159 0.08 -11.96 7.19
N HIS A 160 0.34 -11.59 5.93
CA HIS A 160 0.52 -10.21 5.51
C HIS A 160 -0.81 -9.44 5.60
N ARG A 161 -0.80 -8.34 6.35
CA ARG A 161 -1.98 -7.50 6.56
C ARG A 161 -1.78 -6.03 6.24
N ASP A 162 -0.63 -5.69 5.68
CA ASP A 162 -0.33 -4.35 5.24
C ASP A 162 -0.99 -4.01 3.89
N SER A 163 -1.02 -2.72 3.59
CA SER A 163 -1.56 -2.16 2.35
C SER A 163 -0.45 -1.74 1.38
N LEU A 164 0.78 -2.22 1.59
CA LEU A 164 2.01 -1.72 0.97
C LEU A 164 2.60 -2.73 -0.01
N LEU A 165 2.83 -3.96 0.43
CA LEU A 165 3.46 -4.99 -0.39
C LEU A 165 2.51 -5.45 -1.49
N THR A 166 3.07 -5.60 -2.67
CA THR A 166 2.47 -6.33 -3.78
C THR A 166 2.38 -7.83 -3.46
N PRO A 167 1.51 -8.59 -4.13
CA PRO A 167 1.48 -10.05 -3.96
C PRO A 167 2.82 -10.73 -4.24
N ALA A 168 3.60 -10.22 -5.19
CA ALA A 168 4.93 -10.74 -5.50
C ALA A 168 5.91 -10.49 -4.35
N GLU A 169 5.90 -9.30 -3.75
CA GLU A 169 6.72 -8.97 -2.57
C GLU A 169 6.28 -9.79 -1.35
N GLN A 170 4.98 -9.94 -1.08
CA GLN A 170 4.47 -10.80 0.00
C GLN A 170 4.92 -12.25 -0.18
N ALA A 171 4.94 -12.76 -1.41
CA ALA A 171 5.38 -14.13 -1.70
C ALA A 171 6.87 -14.37 -1.42
N THR A 172 7.70 -13.32 -1.37
CA THR A 172 9.12 -13.47 -0.97
C THR A 172 9.26 -13.74 0.53
N ASN A 173 8.29 -13.30 1.34
CA ASN A 173 8.21 -13.53 2.78
C ASN A 173 9.50 -13.17 3.55
N ASP A 174 10.21 -12.13 3.09
CA ASP A 174 11.48 -11.66 3.67
C ASP A 174 11.30 -10.47 4.64
N THR A 175 10.11 -9.87 4.67
CA THR A 175 9.79 -8.70 5.49
C THR A 175 8.32 -8.71 5.92
N MET A 176 7.99 -7.99 6.98
CA MET A 176 6.62 -7.81 7.44
C MET A 176 6.42 -6.49 8.17
N PHE A 177 5.16 -6.03 8.28
CA PHE A 177 4.79 -4.83 9.04
C PHE A 177 4.14 -5.22 10.36
N ILE A 178 4.92 -5.14 11.44
CA ILE A 178 4.57 -5.75 12.73
C ILE A 178 3.39 -5.08 13.47
N CYS A 179 2.94 -3.91 13.02
CA CYS A 179 1.75 -3.26 13.58
C CYS A 179 0.43 -3.95 13.19
N VAL A 180 0.40 -4.64 12.05
CA VAL A 180 -0.82 -5.29 11.54
C VAL A 180 -0.62 -6.75 11.16
N SER A 181 0.54 -7.12 10.61
CA SER A 181 0.80 -8.48 10.12
C SER A 181 0.97 -9.47 11.27
N ARG A 182 0.65 -10.74 11.01
CA ARG A 182 0.67 -11.83 12.00
C ARG A 182 1.46 -13.03 11.47
N ALA A 183 1.52 -14.10 12.24
CA ALA A 183 2.06 -15.38 11.80
C ALA A 183 0.96 -16.27 11.20
N ALA A 184 1.24 -16.85 10.02
CA ALA A 184 0.50 -17.97 9.46
C ALA A 184 0.99 -19.34 9.98
N CYS A 185 2.10 -19.35 10.72
CA CYS A 185 2.71 -20.52 11.36
C CYS A 185 2.77 -20.36 12.90
N PRO A 186 3.06 -21.43 13.67
CA PRO A 186 3.22 -21.37 15.14
C PRO A 186 4.23 -20.33 15.67
N ARG A 187 5.30 -20.08 14.91
CA ARG A 187 6.43 -19.24 15.33
C ARG A 187 7.06 -18.49 14.16
N LEU A 188 7.38 -17.21 14.37
CA LEU A 188 8.21 -16.38 13.48
C LEU A 188 9.56 -16.06 14.13
N VAL A 189 10.60 -15.88 13.31
CA VAL A 189 11.88 -15.30 13.74
C VAL A 189 12.06 -13.97 13.03
N LEU A 190 12.24 -12.88 13.78
CA LEU A 190 12.33 -11.51 13.26
C LEU A 190 13.70 -10.90 13.55
N GLN A 191 14.17 -10.04 12.65
CA GLN A 191 15.40 -9.29 12.86
C GLN A 191 15.14 -8.07 13.77
N LEU A 192 15.05 -8.32 15.07
CA LEU A 192 14.74 -7.37 16.15
C LEU A 192 15.51 -7.66 17.44
#